data_AF-A0A399YGC2-F1
#
_entry.id   AF-A0A399YGC2-F1
#
_cell.length_a   1.000
_cell.length_b   1.000
_cell.length_c   1.000
_cell.angle_alpha   90.00
_cell.angle_beta   90.00
_cell.angle_gamma   90.00
#
_symmetry.space_group_name_H-M   'P 1'
#
loop_
_entity.id
_entity.type
_entity.pdbx_description
1 polymer ?
#
loop_
_entity_poly.entity_id
_entity_poly.type
_entity_poly.pdbx_seq_one_letter_code
_entity_poly.pdbx_strand_id
1 'polypeptide(L)'
;ITSSNDYFFPLAFPIIYAFLIVCVWLYLRVRRAQPRDTRTLLYHALEDLKQVLDNDLDPFERRELVGELRQVLNQASDVNELNLAKAILNFVQAEETRVARAPNQIERAWLWVKFVAARWPPRRTFKWLLAAGLAIAGVNALFQLGALWGWLAGAFNGVQLPSFVITNGKSEYAIDDPTLLLIYQVANIVTGALMGIAAALLILGKERRALRLGTLALVLSLTIVNLLTFYFSQLYAISVALAQLVLLTGASLYRWRFIINK
;
A
#
# COMPACT_ATOMS: atom_id res chain seq x y z
N ILE A 1 -35.45 -4.23 12.83
CA ILE A 1 -34.40 -3.33 12.27
C ILE A 1 -35.09 -2.55 11.16
N THR A 2 -35.16 -1.23 11.32
CA THR A 2 -36.08 -0.30 10.65
C THR A 2 -35.89 -0.25 9.14
N SER A 3 -36.99 -0.48 8.40
CA SER A 3 -37.12 -0.53 6.93
C SER A 3 -36.97 0.83 6.22
N SER A 4 -36.55 1.89 6.93
CA SER A 4 -36.57 3.27 6.45
C SER A 4 -35.18 3.91 6.34
N ASN A 5 -34.10 3.14 6.55
CA ASN A 5 -32.75 3.64 6.39
C ASN A 5 -32.09 2.91 5.21
N ASP A 6 -31.95 3.64 4.10
CA ASP A 6 -31.41 3.14 2.84
C ASP A 6 -29.88 3.03 2.93
N TYR A 7 -29.40 2.09 3.74
CA TYR A 7 -27.96 1.86 3.97
C TYR A 7 -27.21 1.45 2.69
N PHE A 8 -27.94 1.08 1.63
CA PHE A 8 -27.39 0.65 0.34
C PHE A 8 -27.52 1.72 -0.75
N PHE A 9 -27.34 3.00 -0.39
CA PHE A 9 -27.20 4.04 -1.38
C PHE A 9 -25.92 3.81 -2.23
N PRO A 10 -25.98 3.78 -3.58
CA PRO A 10 -24.83 3.43 -4.43
C PRO A 10 -23.58 4.29 -4.19
N LEU A 11 -23.75 5.54 -3.75
CA LEU A 11 -22.64 6.44 -3.46
C LEU A 11 -22.03 6.26 -2.06
N ALA A 12 -22.66 5.53 -1.14
CA ALA A 12 -22.15 5.36 0.22
C ALA A 12 -20.74 4.73 0.23
N PHE A 13 -20.55 3.63 -0.50
CA PHE A 13 -19.26 2.95 -0.60
C PHE A 13 -18.17 3.80 -1.28
N PRO A 14 -18.42 4.45 -2.44
CA PRO A 14 -17.48 5.42 -3.02
C PRO A 14 -17.08 6.53 -2.05
N ILE A 15 -18.04 7.13 -1.32
CA ILE A 15 -17.76 8.21 -0.37
C ILE A 15 -16.87 7.70 0.76
N ILE A 16 -17.20 6.55 1.37
CA ILE A 16 -16.38 5.93 2.43
C ILE A 16 -14.98 5.62 1.90
N TYR A 17 -14.88 5.08 0.69
CA TYR A 17 -13.59 4.74 0.07
C TYR A 17 -12.73 5.98 -0.19
N ALA A 18 -13.33 7.04 -0.76
CA ALA A 18 -12.65 8.32 -0.97
C ALA A 18 -12.16 8.92 0.34
N PHE A 19 -13.01 8.93 1.37
CA PHE A 19 -12.64 9.39 2.71
C PHE A 19 -11.46 8.59 3.28
N LEU A 20 -11.48 7.26 3.17
CA LEU A 20 -10.39 6.39 3.59
C LEU A 20 -9.08 6.72 2.86
N ILE A 21 -9.11 6.89 1.53
CA ILE A 21 -7.94 7.29 0.75
C ILE A 21 -7.37 8.63 1.25
N VAL A 22 -8.24 9.62 1.48
CA VAL A 22 -7.83 10.94 1.99
C VAL A 22 -7.20 10.80 3.37
N CYS A 23 -7.80 10.04 4.28
CA CYS A 23 -7.24 9.78 5.62
C CYS A 23 -5.87 9.11 5.54
N VAL A 24 -5.71 8.06 4.71
CA VAL A 24 -4.43 7.38 4.52
C VAL A 24 -3.39 8.33 3.93
N TRP A 25 -3.76 9.12 2.92
CA TRP A 25 -2.87 10.10 2.32
C TRP A 25 -2.44 11.18 3.33
N LEU A 26 -3.38 11.71 4.12
CA LEU A 26 -3.11 12.70 5.16
C LEU A 26 -2.22 12.11 6.25
N TYR A 27 -2.51 10.90 6.73
CA TYR A 27 -1.66 10.17 7.66
C TYR A 27 -0.23 10.01 7.14
N LEU A 28 -0.07 9.57 5.89
CA LEU A 28 1.25 9.43 5.27
C LEU A 28 1.97 10.78 5.11
N ARG A 29 1.23 11.86 4.84
CA ARG A 29 1.78 13.21 4.73
C ARG A 29 2.25 13.74 6.08
N VAL A 30 1.46 13.56 7.13
CA VAL A 30 1.81 13.96 8.51
C VAL A 30 3.00 13.15 9.02
N ARG A 31 3.00 11.83 8.83
CA ARG A 31 4.11 10.97 9.26
C ARG A 31 5.45 11.35 8.61
N ARG A 32 5.44 11.75 7.33
CA ARG A 32 6.66 12.21 6.64
C ARG A 32 7.13 13.59 7.09
N ALA A 33 6.26 14.37 7.72
CA ALA A 33 6.51 15.76 8.07
C ALA A 33 7.09 15.94 9.48
N GLN A 34 7.28 14.87 10.28
CA GLN A 34 7.97 15.00 11.57
C GLN A 34 9.46 15.23 11.34
N PRO A 35 10.00 16.45 11.56
CA PRO A 35 11.43 16.65 11.59
C PRO A 35 11.93 15.96 12.86
N ARG A 36 12.87 15.03 12.72
CA ARG A 36 13.61 14.47 13.86
C ARG A 36 14.57 15.53 14.38
N ASP A 37 14.03 16.53 15.07
CA ASP A 37 14.83 17.52 15.79
C ASP A 37 15.59 16.81 16.93
N THR A 38 16.79 17.27 17.27
CA THR A 38 17.65 16.59 18.28
C THR A 38 16.96 16.47 19.62
N ARG A 39 16.13 17.45 19.97
CA ARG A 39 15.26 17.41 21.16
C ARG A 39 14.23 16.31 21.13
N THR A 40 13.59 16.09 19.98
CA THR A 40 12.58 15.03 19.83
C THR A 40 13.20 13.65 19.96
N LEU A 41 14.39 13.46 19.39
CA LEU A 41 15.18 12.23 19.53
C LEU A 41 15.60 11.99 20.99
N LEU A 42 15.99 13.04 21.73
CA LEU A 42 16.30 12.91 23.15
C LEU A 42 15.08 12.60 24.01
N TYR A 43 13.90 13.16 23.69
CA TYR A 43 12.67 12.81 24.40
C TYR A 43 12.28 11.34 24.21
N HIS A 44 12.38 10.83 22.98
CA HIS A 44 12.19 9.40 22.71
C HIS A 44 13.21 8.54 23.45
N ALA A 45 14.50 8.93 23.42
CA ALA A 45 15.53 8.19 24.12
C ALA A 45 15.33 8.13 25.64
N LEU A 46 14.77 9.18 26.26
CA LEU A 46 14.41 9.19 27.68
C LEU A 46 13.19 8.31 27.99
N GLU A 47 12.25 8.18 27.04
CA GLU A 47 11.09 7.29 27.17
C GLU A 47 11.53 5.82 27.09
N ASP A 48 12.35 5.48 26.10
CA ASP A 48 12.92 4.14 25.91
C ASP A 48 13.87 3.75 27.05
N LEU A 49 14.50 4.71 27.73
CA LEU A 49 15.33 4.45 28.91
C LEU A 49 14.54 3.80 30.05
N LYS A 50 13.21 4.02 30.13
CA LYS A 50 12.37 3.29 31.10
C LYS A 50 12.35 1.80 30.80
N GLN A 51 12.24 1.43 29.52
CA GLN A 51 12.26 0.03 29.09
C GLN A 51 13.64 -0.62 29.30
N VAL A 52 14.72 0.16 29.11
CA VAL A 52 16.09 -0.28 29.48
C VAL A 52 16.14 -0.63 30.96
N LEU A 53 15.64 0.27 31.82
CA LEU A 53 15.64 0.08 33.27
C LEU A 53 14.78 -1.11 33.71
N ASP A 54 13.67 -1.34 33.02
CA ASP A 54 12.75 -2.46 33.24
C ASP A 54 13.24 -3.80 32.62
N ASN A 55 14.38 -3.79 31.92
CA ASN A 55 14.94 -4.93 31.17
C ASN A 55 13.99 -5.51 30.10
N ASP A 56 13.12 -4.65 29.52
CA ASP A 56 12.09 -5.01 28.54
C ASP A 56 12.42 -4.51 27.12
N LEU A 57 13.65 -4.03 26.90
CA LEU A 57 14.06 -3.47 25.62
C LEU A 57 14.47 -4.55 24.61
N ASP A 58 13.74 -4.67 23.49
CA ASP A 58 14.08 -5.64 22.43
C ASP A 58 15.38 -5.25 21.68
N PRO A 59 16.20 -6.22 21.21
CA PRO A 59 17.31 -5.97 20.30
C PRO A 59 17.01 -5.11 19.05
N PHE A 60 15.76 -4.98 18.57
CA PHE A 60 15.42 -4.02 17.52
C PHE A 60 15.31 -2.59 18.08
N GLU A 61 14.56 -2.41 19.17
CA GLU A 61 14.38 -1.12 19.84
C GLU A 61 15.71 -0.57 20.37
N ARG A 62 16.57 -1.43 20.92
CA ARG A 62 17.95 -1.04 21.29
C ARG A 62 18.75 -0.51 20.10
N ARG A 63 18.61 -1.12 18.93
CA ARG A 63 19.32 -0.66 17.71
C ARG A 63 18.77 0.68 17.22
N GLU A 64 17.47 0.90 17.36
CA GLU A 64 16.83 2.18 17.07
C GLU A 64 17.31 3.25 18.05
N LEU A 65 17.22 3.02 19.36
CA LEU A 65 17.70 3.91 20.43
C LEU A 65 19.17 4.31 20.25
N VAL A 66 20.05 3.34 19.99
CA VAL A 66 21.48 3.62 19.73
C VAL A 66 21.67 4.41 18.44
N GLY A 67 20.87 4.14 17.41
CA GLY A 67 20.87 4.89 16.15
C GLY A 67 20.46 6.35 16.34
N GLU A 68 19.39 6.58 17.10
CA GLU A 68 18.88 7.92 17.42
C GLU A 68 19.87 8.71 18.27
N LEU A 69 20.44 8.12 19.32
CA LEU A 69 21.48 8.76 20.14
C LEU A 69 22.72 9.12 19.33
N ARG A 70 23.17 8.26 18.42
CA ARG A 70 24.28 8.59 17.50
C ARG A 70 23.92 9.70 16.52
N GLN A 71 22.66 9.75 16.08
CA GLN A 71 22.18 10.85 15.25
C GLN A 71 22.21 12.18 16.02
N VAL A 72 21.81 12.19 17.29
CA VAL A 72 21.91 13.38 18.16
C VAL A 72 23.36 13.81 18.33
N LEU A 73 24.28 12.88 18.57
CA LEU A 73 25.72 13.20 18.70
C LEU A 73 26.32 13.87 17.45
N ASN A 74 25.76 13.60 16.28
CA ASN A 74 26.24 14.15 15.01
C ASN A 74 25.54 15.45 14.61
N GLN A 75 24.33 15.71 15.12
CA GLN A 75 23.46 16.82 14.67
C GLN A 75 23.23 17.90 15.73
N ALA A 76 23.46 17.61 17.01
CA ALA A 76 23.17 18.55 18.09
C ALA A 76 24.21 19.67 18.16
N SER A 77 23.70 20.90 18.18
CA SER A 77 24.50 22.11 18.38
C SER A 77 24.63 22.50 19.86
N ASP A 78 23.73 22.01 20.72
CA ASP A 78 23.75 22.29 22.16
C ASP A 78 24.65 21.27 22.90
N VAL A 79 25.58 21.81 23.70
CA VAL A 79 26.51 21.04 24.53
C VAL A 79 25.77 20.17 25.55
N ASN A 80 24.63 20.63 26.08
CA ASN A 80 23.85 19.87 27.06
C ASN A 80 23.16 18.66 26.42
N GLU A 81 22.60 18.83 25.23
CA GLU A 81 21.99 17.75 24.44
C GLU A 81 23.03 16.67 24.09
N LEU A 82 24.25 17.07 23.72
CA LEU A 82 25.36 16.16 23.47
C LEU A 82 25.78 15.38 24.73
N ASN A 83 25.87 16.05 25.88
CA ASN A 83 26.26 15.39 27.14
C ASN A 83 25.23 14.37 27.60
N LEU A 84 23.94 14.70 27.50
CA LEU A 84 22.86 13.79 27.82
C LEU A 84 22.85 12.58 26.88
N ALA A 85 22.98 12.80 25.57
CA ALA A 85 23.05 11.72 24.59
C ALA A 85 24.24 10.77 24.85
N LYS A 86 25.41 11.31 25.19
CA LYS A 86 26.59 10.50 25.57
C LYS A 86 26.34 9.67 26.83
N ALA A 87 25.73 10.27 27.86
CA ALA A 87 25.46 9.57 29.11
C ALA A 87 24.50 8.39 28.91
N ILE A 88 23.40 8.60 28.18
CA ILE A 88 22.43 7.54 27.87
C ILE A 88 23.07 6.46 26.99
N LEU A 89 23.84 6.86 25.96
CA LEU A 89 24.50 5.92 25.07
C LEU A 89 25.49 5.01 25.83
N ASN A 90 26.28 5.60 26.72
CA ASN A 90 27.23 4.85 27.54
C ASN A 90 26.51 3.87 28.47
N PHE A 91 25.38 4.27 29.06
CA PHE A 91 24.56 3.42 29.91
C PHE A 91 24.00 2.20 29.15
N VAL A 92 23.37 2.43 27.99
CA VAL A 92 22.78 1.37 27.13
C VAL A 92 23.84 0.43 26.53
N GLN A 93 25.09 0.90 26.38
CA GLN A 93 26.22 0.07 25.95
C GLN A 93 26.84 -0.73 27.10
N ALA A 94 26.90 -0.18 28.31
CA ALA A 94 27.41 -0.90 29.48
C ALA A 94 26.52 -2.10 29.87
N GLU A 95 25.22 -2.01 29.60
CA GLU A 95 24.23 -3.07 29.84
C GLU A 95 24.37 -4.30 28.90
N GLU A 96 25.34 -4.32 27.95
CA GLU A 96 25.63 -5.47 27.07
C GLU A 96 25.85 -6.80 27.80
N THR A 97 26.04 -6.76 29.11
CA THR A 97 26.31 -7.93 29.96
C THR A 97 25.07 -8.52 30.65
N ARG A 98 23.90 -7.87 30.61
CA ARG A 98 22.65 -8.43 31.19
C ARG A 98 21.68 -8.86 30.09
N VAL A 99 21.60 -10.16 29.91
CA VAL A 99 20.70 -10.84 28.97
C VAL A 99 19.25 -10.48 29.29
N ALA A 100 18.61 -9.71 28.40
CA ALA A 100 17.20 -9.33 28.49
C ALA A 100 16.27 -10.54 28.62
N ARG A 101 15.16 -10.36 29.33
CA ARG A 101 14.18 -11.41 29.63
C ARG A 101 13.54 -11.94 28.33
N ALA A 102 13.18 -13.22 28.32
CA ALA A 102 12.74 -13.93 27.13
C ALA A 102 11.59 -13.21 26.37
N PRO A 103 11.66 -13.11 25.03
CA PRO A 103 10.76 -12.27 24.23
C PRO A 103 9.31 -12.72 24.32
N ASN A 104 8.41 -11.73 24.31
CA ASN A 104 6.98 -11.93 24.43
C ASN A 104 6.43 -12.71 23.21
N GLN A 105 5.33 -13.47 23.34
CA GLN A 105 4.86 -14.34 22.24
C GLN A 105 4.51 -13.56 20.96
N ILE A 106 4.09 -12.30 21.11
CA ILE A 106 3.75 -11.39 20.01
C ILE A 106 5.01 -10.87 19.31
N GLU A 107 6.08 -10.56 20.06
CA GLU A 107 7.37 -10.19 19.50
C GLU A 107 8.02 -11.35 18.74
N ARG A 108 7.90 -12.57 19.25
CA ARG A 108 8.35 -13.77 18.53
C ARG A 108 7.64 -13.94 17.19
N ALA A 109 6.33 -13.68 17.13
CA ALA A 109 5.58 -13.70 15.88
C ALA A 109 6.05 -12.60 14.91
N TRP A 110 6.30 -11.39 15.40
CA TRP A 110 6.82 -10.28 14.61
C TRP A 110 8.25 -10.52 14.08
N LEU A 111 9.13 -11.06 14.92
CA LEU A 111 10.49 -11.46 14.55
C LEU A 111 10.45 -12.59 13.54
N TRP A 112 9.53 -13.55 13.67
CA TRP A 112 9.34 -14.62 12.70
C TRP A 112 8.85 -14.08 11.34
N VAL A 113 7.89 -13.16 11.32
CA VAL A 113 7.45 -12.48 10.08
C VAL A 113 8.61 -11.73 9.43
N LYS A 114 9.42 -10.99 10.21
CA LYS A 114 10.64 -10.31 9.71
C LYS A 114 11.65 -11.33 9.15
N PHE A 115 11.86 -12.46 9.80
CA PHE A 115 12.82 -13.50 9.36
C PHE A 115 12.34 -14.22 8.09
N VAL A 116 11.05 -14.54 8.00
CA VAL A 116 10.41 -15.14 6.83
C VAL A 116 10.43 -14.15 5.67
N ALA A 117 10.07 -12.89 5.88
CA ALA A 117 10.16 -11.84 4.86
C ALA A 117 11.61 -11.58 4.39
N ALA A 118 12.59 -11.71 5.30
CA ALA A 118 14.00 -11.57 4.95
C ALA A 118 14.51 -12.73 4.09
N ARG A 119 13.97 -13.95 4.21
CA ARG A 119 14.40 -15.12 3.43
C ARG A 119 13.51 -15.46 2.23
N TRP A 120 12.25 -15.04 2.23
CA TRP A 120 11.25 -15.34 1.21
C TRP A 120 10.49 -14.06 0.79
N PRO A 121 10.15 -13.86 -0.50
CA PRO A 121 10.39 -14.71 -1.65
C PRO A 121 11.74 -14.40 -2.36
N PRO A 122 12.37 -15.40 -3.01
CA PRO A 122 13.54 -15.15 -3.87
C PRO A 122 13.20 -14.17 -5.00
N ARG A 123 14.19 -13.39 -5.45
CA ARG A 123 13.99 -12.29 -6.43
C ARG A 123 13.18 -12.73 -7.66
N ARG A 124 13.44 -13.94 -8.17
CA ARG A 124 12.74 -14.49 -9.35
C ARG A 124 11.26 -14.74 -9.07
N THR A 125 10.90 -15.36 -7.95
CA THR A 125 9.48 -15.63 -7.63
C THR A 125 8.74 -14.34 -7.32
N PHE A 126 9.35 -13.40 -6.61
CA PHE A 126 8.70 -12.12 -6.32
C PHE A 126 8.46 -11.30 -7.58
N LYS A 127 9.42 -11.32 -8.52
CA LYS A 127 9.27 -10.73 -9.84
C LYS A 127 8.13 -11.37 -10.64
N TRP A 128 8.06 -12.71 -10.67
CA TRP A 128 7.00 -13.42 -11.37
C TRP A 128 5.62 -13.19 -10.76
N LEU A 129 5.51 -13.14 -9.42
CA LEU A 129 4.26 -12.81 -8.74
C LEU A 129 3.76 -11.40 -9.12
N LEU A 130 4.65 -10.41 -9.13
CA LEU A 130 4.31 -9.06 -9.57
C LEU A 130 3.92 -9.02 -11.05
N ALA A 131 4.68 -9.71 -11.90
CA ALA A 131 4.38 -9.80 -13.34
C ALA A 131 3.01 -10.45 -13.58
N ALA A 132 2.72 -11.55 -12.90
CA ALA A 132 1.45 -12.27 -13.01
C ALA A 132 0.27 -11.40 -12.56
N GLY A 133 0.37 -10.73 -11.40
CA GLY A 133 -0.69 -9.84 -10.91
C GLY A 133 -0.97 -8.67 -11.86
N LEU A 134 0.07 -8.04 -12.38
CA LEU A 134 -0.06 -6.96 -13.37
C LEU A 134 -0.59 -7.47 -14.72
N ALA A 135 -0.19 -8.67 -15.14
CA ALA A 135 -0.66 -9.29 -16.38
C ALA A 135 -2.14 -9.68 -16.31
N ILE A 136 -2.61 -10.22 -15.18
CA ILE A 136 -4.03 -10.53 -14.97
C ILE A 136 -4.88 -9.27 -15.13
N ALA A 137 -4.45 -8.16 -14.53
CA ALA A 137 -5.13 -6.87 -14.68
C ALA A 137 -5.11 -6.37 -16.15
N GLY A 138 -3.99 -6.52 -16.84
CA GLY A 138 -3.88 -6.17 -18.25
C GLY A 138 -4.74 -7.03 -19.18
N VAL A 139 -4.83 -8.33 -18.92
CA VAL A 139 -5.69 -9.25 -19.67
C VAL A 139 -7.17 -8.91 -19.46
N ASN A 140 -7.56 -8.58 -18.22
CA ASN A 140 -8.93 -8.14 -17.94
C ASN A 140 -9.31 -6.88 -18.76
N ALA A 141 -8.39 -5.91 -18.89
CA ALA A 141 -8.62 -4.75 -19.74
C ALA A 141 -8.79 -5.09 -21.23
N LEU A 142 -8.10 -6.11 -21.75
CA LEU A 142 -8.29 -6.55 -23.14
C LEU A 142 -9.68 -7.13 -23.38
N PHE A 143 -10.19 -7.93 -22.43
CA PHE A 143 -11.57 -8.45 -22.51
C PHE A 143 -12.60 -7.31 -22.50
N GLN A 144 -12.38 -6.30 -21.66
CA GLN A 144 -13.28 -5.15 -21.58
C GLN A 144 -13.21 -4.26 -22.83
N LEU A 145 -12.04 -4.13 -23.45
CA LEU A 145 -11.89 -3.43 -24.72
C LEU A 145 -12.70 -4.13 -25.83
N GLY A 146 -12.65 -5.47 -25.88
CA GLY A 146 -13.49 -6.26 -26.79
C GLY A 146 -14.99 -6.05 -26.55
N ALA A 147 -15.41 -6.02 -25.28
CA ALA A 147 -16.80 -5.73 -24.91
C ALA A 147 -17.22 -4.30 -25.30
N LEU A 148 -16.35 -3.30 -25.09
CA LEU A 148 -16.57 -1.91 -25.50
C LEU A 148 -16.74 -1.78 -27.00
N TRP A 149 -15.89 -2.46 -27.76
CA TRP A 149 -15.99 -2.50 -29.21
C TRP A 149 -17.29 -3.14 -29.68
N GLY A 150 -17.70 -4.25 -29.08
CA GLY A 150 -19.00 -4.89 -29.36
C GLY A 150 -20.19 -3.98 -29.07
N TRP A 151 -20.12 -3.21 -27.96
CA TRP A 151 -21.14 -2.22 -27.61
C TRP A 151 -21.18 -1.05 -28.60
N LEU A 152 -20.03 -0.47 -28.97
CA LEU A 152 -19.95 0.59 -29.97
C LEU A 152 -20.44 0.10 -31.34
N ALA A 153 -20.03 -1.09 -31.78
CA ALA A 153 -20.44 -1.67 -33.05
C ALA A 153 -21.95 -1.94 -33.10
N GLY A 154 -22.57 -2.42 -32.01
CA GLY A 154 -24.03 -2.58 -31.95
C GLY A 154 -24.77 -1.25 -31.98
N ALA A 155 -24.25 -0.22 -31.28
CA ALA A 155 -24.80 1.13 -31.28
C ALA A 155 -24.79 1.77 -32.69
N PHE A 156 -23.71 1.60 -33.46
CA PHE A 156 -23.61 2.13 -34.82
C PHE A 156 -24.38 1.30 -35.87
N ASN A 157 -24.60 0.00 -35.64
CA ASN A 157 -25.28 -0.89 -36.59
C ASN A 157 -26.79 -1.07 -36.31
N GLY A 158 -27.37 -0.35 -35.35
CA GLY A 158 -28.81 -0.44 -35.03
C GLY A 158 -29.25 -1.81 -34.49
N VAL A 159 -28.29 -2.65 -34.08
CA VAL A 159 -28.57 -3.94 -33.45
C VAL A 159 -28.89 -3.65 -31.98
N GLN A 160 -30.03 -4.14 -31.50
CA GLN A 160 -30.39 -4.02 -30.08
C GLN A 160 -29.25 -4.60 -29.24
N LEU A 161 -28.59 -3.72 -28.50
CA LEU A 161 -27.49 -4.08 -27.64
C LEU A 161 -27.98 -5.04 -26.57
N PRO A 162 -27.22 -6.11 -26.24
CA PRO A 162 -27.51 -6.88 -25.04
C PRO A 162 -27.47 -5.89 -23.87
N SER A 163 -28.57 -5.80 -23.12
CA SER A 163 -28.56 -5.08 -21.86
C SER A 163 -27.50 -5.72 -20.98
N PHE A 164 -26.40 -5.02 -20.73
CA PHE A 164 -25.44 -5.41 -19.70
C PHE A 164 -26.08 -5.12 -18.35
N VAL A 165 -27.00 -6.00 -17.94
CA VAL A 165 -27.52 -6.01 -16.58
C VAL A 165 -26.39 -6.54 -15.71
N ILE A 166 -25.72 -5.65 -14.98
CA ILE A 166 -24.82 -6.04 -13.91
C ILE A 166 -25.71 -6.41 -12.72
N THR A 167 -26.13 -7.67 -12.65
CA THR A 167 -26.98 -8.17 -11.56
C THR A 167 -26.14 -8.32 -10.29
N ASN A 168 -26.28 -7.40 -9.33
CA ASN A 168 -25.70 -7.51 -7.99
C ASN A 168 -26.78 -7.94 -6.99
N GLY A 169 -26.90 -9.24 -6.72
CA GLY A 169 -27.81 -9.75 -5.69
C GLY A 169 -29.29 -9.54 -6.01
N LYS A 170 -30.05 -8.85 -5.15
CA LYS A 170 -31.51 -8.65 -5.27
C LYS A 170 -31.94 -7.32 -5.89
N SER A 171 -31.01 -6.43 -6.20
CA SER A 171 -31.29 -5.11 -6.76
C SER A 171 -30.67 -4.98 -8.15
N GLU A 172 -31.53 -4.95 -9.15
CA GLU A 172 -31.22 -4.48 -10.50
C GLU A 172 -31.08 -2.96 -10.43
N TYR A 173 -29.85 -2.48 -10.29
CA TYR A 173 -29.60 -1.05 -10.52
C TYR A 173 -29.43 -0.88 -12.02
N ALA A 174 -30.53 -0.49 -12.68
CA ALA A 174 -30.47 0.00 -14.05
C ALA A 174 -29.50 1.19 -14.07
N ILE A 175 -28.44 1.06 -14.87
CA ILE A 175 -27.45 2.12 -15.04
C ILE A 175 -28.10 3.16 -15.95
N ASP A 176 -28.73 4.16 -15.35
CA ASP A 176 -29.39 5.24 -16.09
C ASP A 176 -28.40 6.28 -16.67
N ASP A 177 -27.10 6.21 -16.33
CA ASP A 177 -26.08 7.13 -16.87
C ASP A 177 -25.06 6.42 -17.79
N PRO A 178 -25.31 6.39 -19.12
CA PRO A 178 -24.38 5.81 -20.09
C PRO A 178 -23.05 6.56 -20.17
N THR A 179 -23.01 7.84 -19.79
CA THR A 179 -21.76 8.63 -19.84
C THR A 179 -20.79 8.22 -18.74
N LEU A 180 -21.29 8.00 -17.52
CA LEU A 180 -20.48 7.55 -16.39
C LEU A 180 -19.91 6.15 -16.64
N LEU A 181 -20.70 5.26 -17.25
CA LEU A 181 -20.27 3.93 -17.64
C LEU A 181 -19.13 3.97 -18.65
N LEU A 182 -19.22 4.84 -19.66
CA LEU A 182 -18.17 5.05 -20.65
C LEU A 182 -16.88 5.58 -20.00
N ILE A 183 -16.99 6.58 -19.13
CA ILE A 183 -15.84 7.12 -18.38
C ILE A 183 -15.16 6.02 -17.57
N TYR A 184 -15.93 5.21 -16.84
CA TYR A 184 -15.42 4.08 -16.07
C TYR A 184 -14.70 3.06 -16.95
N GLN A 185 -15.31 2.63 -18.05
CA GLN A 185 -14.72 1.63 -18.95
C GLN A 185 -13.43 2.14 -19.59
N VAL A 186 -13.41 3.39 -20.06
CA VAL A 186 -12.19 4.01 -20.62
C VAL A 186 -11.09 4.09 -19.57
N ALA A 187 -11.40 4.57 -18.35
CA ALA A 187 -10.42 4.66 -17.27
C ALA A 187 -9.86 3.26 -16.89
N ASN A 188 -10.72 2.25 -16.84
CA ASN A 188 -10.30 0.89 -16.51
C ASN A 188 -9.44 0.26 -17.61
N ILE A 189 -9.80 0.46 -18.88
CA ILE A 189 -9.00 -0.02 -20.02
C ILE A 189 -7.62 0.64 -20.03
N VAL A 190 -7.57 1.97 -19.88
CA VAL A 190 -6.29 2.71 -19.90
C VAL A 190 -5.39 2.25 -18.77
N THR A 191 -5.90 2.18 -17.54
CA THR A 191 -5.10 1.75 -16.38
C THR A 191 -4.69 0.27 -16.48
N GLY A 192 -5.58 -0.62 -16.89
CA GLY A 192 -5.25 -2.03 -17.10
C GLY A 192 -4.25 -2.24 -18.23
N ALA A 193 -4.35 -1.50 -19.34
CA ALA A 193 -3.36 -1.52 -20.42
C ALA A 193 -1.97 -1.08 -19.91
N LEU A 194 -1.91 -0.03 -19.08
CA LEU A 194 -0.65 0.38 -18.43
C LEU A 194 -0.09 -0.72 -17.52
N MET A 195 -0.93 -1.44 -16.78
CA MET A 195 -0.50 -2.61 -15.98
C MET A 195 0.02 -3.75 -16.87
N GLY A 196 -0.65 -4.04 -17.99
CA GLY A 196 -0.20 -5.03 -18.98
C GLY A 196 1.16 -4.67 -19.60
N ILE A 197 1.35 -3.42 -19.99
CA ILE A 197 2.65 -2.91 -20.49
C ILE A 197 3.71 -3.01 -19.39
N ALA A 198 3.37 -2.68 -18.13
CA ALA A 198 4.29 -2.82 -17.00
C ALA A 198 4.70 -4.28 -16.78
N ALA A 199 3.76 -5.23 -16.89
CA ALA A 199 4.03 -6.66 -16.80
C ALA A 199 4.99 -7.11 -17.91
N ALA A 200 4.72 -6.73 -19.16
CA ALA A 200 5.59 -7.05 -20.30
C ALA A 200 7.01 -6.48 -20.10
N LEU A 201 7.14 -5.22 -19.66
CA LEU A 201 8.43 -4.61 -19.35
C LEU A 201 9.16 -5.33 -18.20
N LEU A 202 8.41 -5.84 -17.21
CA LEU A 202 8.99 -6.58 -16.09
C LEU A 202 9.58 -7.92 -16.57
N ILE A 203 8.83 -8.64 -17.41
CA ILE A 203 9.26 -9.91 -18.03
C ILE A 203 10.49 -9.68 -18.92
N LEU A 204 10.51 -8.62 -19.73
CA LEU A 204 11.63 -8.20 -20.59
C LEU A 204 12.86 -7.71 -19.81
N GLY A 205 12.84 -7.69 -18.48
CA GLY A 205 13.99 -7.28 -17.65
C GLY A 205 14.16 -5.78 -17.46
N LYS A 206 13.25 -4.94 -17.99
CA LYS A 206 13.27 -3.47 -17.82
C LYS A 206 12.68 -3.04 -16.47
N GLU A 207 13.21 -3.59 -15.38
CA GLU A 207 12.61 -3.54 -14.03
C GLU A 207 12.33 -2.12 -13.52
N ARG A 208 13.26 -1.17 -13.70
CA ARG A 208 13.06 0.23 -13.23
C ARG A 208 11.91 0.94 -13.93
N ARG A 209 11.71 0.69 -15.23
CA ARG A 209 10.62 1.30 -16.02
C ARG A 209 9.30 0.57 -15.73
N ALA A 210 9.34 -0.75 -15.68
CA ALA A 210 8.20 -1.59 -15.33
C ALA A 210 7.59 -1.20 -13.98
N LEU A 211 8.41 -1.08 -12.94
CA LEU A 211 7.92 -0.73 -11.60
C LEU A 211 7.38 0.69 -11.56
N ARG A 212 8.02 1.67 -12.22
CA ARG A 212 7.49 3.04 -12.29
C ARG A 212 6.11 3.08 -12.95
N LEU A 213 5.99 2.46 -14.12
CA LEU A 213 4.74 2.41 -14.87
C LEU A 213 3.65 1.66 -14.08
N GLY A 214 4.01 0.49 -13.51
CA GLY A 214 3.10 -0.31 -12.71
C GLY A 214 2.63 0.41 -11.44
N THR A 215 3.52 1.11 -10.74
CA THR A 215 3.12 1.91 -9.56
C THR A 215 2.18 3.05 -9.95
N LEU A 216 2.43 3.73 -11.08
CA LEU A 216 1.56 4.79 -11.57
C LEU A 216 0.17 4.23 -11.93
N ALA A 217 0.13 3.10 -12.64
CA ALA A 217 -1.12 2.45 -13.01
C ALA A 217 -1.92 1.96 -11.79
N LEU A 218 -1.25 1.37 -10.80
CA LEU A 218 -1.88 0.93 -9.54
C LEU A 218 -2.41 2.11 -8.73
N VAL A 219 -1.67 3.22 -8.65
CA VAL A 219 -2.14 4.43 -7.97
C VAL A 219 -3.37 4.99 -8.67
N LEU A 220 -3.34 5.16 -10.00
CA LEU A 220 -4.50 5.62 -10.77
C LEU A 220 -5.72 4.71 -10.61
N SER A 221 -5.49 3.39 -10.60
CA SER A 221 -6.56 2.43 -10.39
C SER A 221 -7.15 2.53 -8.99
N LEU A 222 -6.32 2.61 -7.95
CA LEU A 222 -6.79 2.74 -6.57
C LEU A 222 -7.51 4.07 -6.33
N THR A 223 -7.13 5.17 -6.98
CA THR A 223 -7.74 6.47 -6.71
C THR A 223 -8.97 6.77 -7.56
N ILE A 224 -8.96 6.36 -8.84
CA ILE A 224 -10.00 6.74 -9.81
C ILE A 224 -10.87 5.53 -10.15
N VAL A 225 -10.25 4.45 -10.65
CA VAL A 225 -11.01 3.32 -11.21
C VAL A 225 -11.78 2.57 -10.14
N ASN A 226 -11.15 2.29 -9.00
CA ASN A 226 -11.80 1.58 -7.90
C ASN A 226 -12.91 2.42 -7.31
N LEU A 227 -12.76 3.74 -7.23
CA LEU A 227 -13.81 4.64 -6.77
C LEU A 227 -15.07 4.51 -7.64
N LEU A 228 -14.91 4.47 -8.96
CA LEU A 228 -15.99 4.20 -9.91
C LEU A 228 -16.49 2.75 -9.81
N THR A 229 -15.59 1.79 -9.58
CA THR A 229 -15.97 0.37 -9.41
C THR A 229 -16.85 0.19 -8.18
N PHE A 230 -16.58 0.90 -7.08
CA PHE A 230 -17.40 0.88 -5.86
C PHE A 230 -18.84 1.36 -6.09
N TYR A 231 -19.04 2.24 -7.08
CA TYR A 231 -20.37 2.69 -7.48
C TYR A 231 -21.15 1.57 -8.19
N PHE A 232 -20.48 0.79 -9.04
CA PHE A 232 -21.13 -0.27 -9.85
C PHE A 232 -21.17 -1.64 -9.17
N SER A 233 -20.15 -2.04 -8.43
CA SER A 233 -20.07 -3.34 -7.75
C SER A 233 -19.16 -3.31 -6.52
N GLN A 234 -19.78 -3.24 -5.35
CA GLN A 234 -19.11 -3.01 -4.08
C GLN A 234 -18.19 -4.17 -3.68
N LEU A 235 -18.68 -5.41 -3.70
CA LEU A 235 -17.91 -6.60 -3.29
C LEU A 235 -16.74 -6.89 -4.24
N TYR A 236 -16.97 -6.72 -5.55
CA TYR A 236 -15.91 -6.83 -6.55
C TYR A 236 -14.85 -5.74 -6.34
N ALA A 237 -15.27 -4.48 -6.13
CA ALA A 237 -14.36 -3.36 -5.88
C ALA A 237 -13.47 -3.58 -4.66
N ILE A 238 -14.01 -4.10 -3.54
CA ILE A 238 -13.21 -4.42 -2.34
C ILE A 238 -12.10 -5.43 -2.68
N SER A 239 -12.47 -6.51 -3.37
CA SER A 239 -11.55 -7.60 -3.71
C SER A 239 -10.44 -7.11 -4.64
N VAL A 240 -10.80 -6.32 -5.66
CA VAL A 240 -9.85 -5.73 -6.62
C VAL A 240 -8.95 -4.71 -5.93
N ALA A 241 -9.50 -3.82 -5.10
CA ALA A 241 -8.72 -2.81 -4.40
C ALA A 241 -7.70 -3.45 -3.43
N LEU A 242 -8.08 -4.49 -2.70
CA LEU A 242 -7.17 -5.24 -1.84
C LEU A 242 -6.05 -5.90 -2.65
N ALA A 243 -6.38 -6.57 -3.75
CA ALA A 243 -5.39 -7.18 -4.63
C ALA A 243 -4.40 -6.15 -5.19
N GLN A 244 -4.90 -5.00 -5.64
CA GLN A 244 -4.07 -3.90 -6.15
C GLN A 244 -3.21 -3.25 -5.07
N LEU A 245 -3.71 -3.12 -3.84
CA LEU A 245 -2.94 -2.62 -2.70
C LEU A 245 -1.81 -3.58 -2.32
N VAL A 246 -2.06 -4.89 -2.35
CA VAL A 246 -1.02 -5.92 -2.17
C VAL A 246 0.03 -5.82 -3.27
N LEU A 247 -0.38 -5.66 -4.53
CA LEU A 247 0.57 -5.47 -5.65
C LEU A 247 1.38 -4.18 -5.52
N LEU A 248 0.76 -3.08 -5.10
CA LEU A 248 1.45 -1.79 -4.91
C LEU A 248 2.48 -1.89 -3.78
N THR A 249 2.10 -2.50 -2.66
CA THR A 249 3.00 -2.77 -1.54
C THR A 249 4.14 -3.69 -1.99
N GLY A 250 3.82 -4.75 -2.74
CA GLY A 250 4.80 -5.66 -3.31
C GLY A 250 5.80 -4.98 -4.24
N ALA A 251 5.33 -4.10 -5.13
CA ALA A 251 6.17 -3.33 -6.04
C ALA A 251 7.10 -2.36 -5.28
N SER A 252 6.60 -1.73 -4.22
CA SER A 252 7.40 -0.87 -3.33
C SER A 252 8.49 -1.67 -2.61
N LEU A 253 8.13 -2.81 -2.01
CA LEU A 253 9.07 -3.72 -1.34
C LEU A 253 10.13 -4.28 -2.31
N TYR A 254 9.72 -4.67 -3.52
CA TYR A 254 10.66 -5.15 -4.54
C TYR A 254 11.67 -4.06 -4.92
N ARG A 255 11.21 -2.82 -5.10
CA ARG A 255 12.08 -1.68 -5.43
C ARG A 255 13.07 -1.40 -4.32
N TRP A 256 12.61 -1.35 -3.07
CA TRP A 256 13.48 -1.13 -1.91
C TRP A 256 14.54 -2.23 -1.77
N ARG A 257 14.12 -3.50 -1.81
CA ARG A 257 15.00 -4.65 -1.55
C ARG A 257 16.03 -4.91 -2.66
N PHE A 258 15.69 -4.73 -3.93
CA PHE A 258 16.53 -5.19 -5.05
C PHE A 258 17.09 -4.10 -5.96
N ILE A 259 16.58 -2.86 -5.88
CA ILE A 259 16.99 -1.77 -6.77
C ILE A 259 17.70 -0.64 -6.01
N ILE A 260 17.23 -0.28 -4.81
CA ILE A 260 17.80 0.84 -4.04
C ILE A 260 19.03 0.39 -3.23
N ASN A 261 19.04 -0.83 -2.69
CA ASN A 261 20.18 -1.40 -1.96
C ASN A 261 21.30 -1.95 -2.87
N LYS A 262 21.44 -1.43 -4.10
CA LYS A 262 22.53 -1.73 -5.03
C LYS A 262 23.17 -0.43 -5.49
#